data_AF-A0A962YXX8-F1
#
_entry.id   AF-A0A962YXX8-F1
#
_cell.length_a   1.000
_cell.length_b   1.000
_cell.length_c   1.000
_cell.angle_alpha   90.00
_cell.angle_beta   90.00
_cell.angle_gamma   90.00
#
_symmetry.space_group_name_H-M   'P 1'
#
loop_
_entity.id
_entity.type
_entity.pdbx_description
1 polymer ?
#
loop_
_entity_poly.entity_id
_entity_poly.type
_entity_poly.pdbx_seq_one_letter_code
_entity_poly.pdbx_strand_id
1 'polypeptide(L)'
;MTENPARVQSSIMHIVGQNRLLLTALGLSLALHIVVMAVLFIRMPATHTALAKASSQKIVKAVAINQTDVEQEIVRIQQQEQAQQRQREQEMAHYRQAVANAQQHKANMQKKIAELNHQQKAMDAKISQAKRLAEQQAKDAALKQQKVAELKKKEQQLQQRIAERKKQEQEKLEMARKLAAQKALAEQLKSEQQHLTSVAEKAAANEIAACKARIVAAIGRSWIVPKKTDKDKSCQLLIQLGPGGVVLDVKTIKSSGDAVLDRSALTAVIKASPLP
;
A
#
# COMPACT_ATOMS: atom_id res chain seq x y z
N MET A 1 14.99 0.41 11.50
CA MET A 1 15.79 1.56 11.04
C MET A 1 15.83 2.55 12.18
N THR A 2 16.86 2.46 13.02
CA THR A 2 17.04 3.25 14.23
C THR A 2 17.83 4.51 13.88
N GLU A 3 17.20 5.69 13.95
CA GLU A 3 17.89 6.96 13.72
C GLU A 3 18.87 7.28 14.86
N ASN A 4 20.04 7.77 14.46
CA ASN A 4 21.20 8.04 15.31
C ASN A 4 20.98 9.34 16.14
N PRO A 5 20.96 9.28 17.48
CA PRO A 5 20.64 10.42 18.34
C PRO A 5 21.67 11.57 18.29
N ALA A 6 22.88 11.32 17.76
CA ALA A 6 23.93 12.34 17.67
C ALA A 6 23.63 13.46 16.66
N ARG A 7 22.79 13.19 15.63
CA ARG A 7 22.52 14.17 14.56
C ARG A 7 21.47 15.23 14.95
N VAL A 8 20.62 14.90 15.93
CA VAL A 8 19.55 15.80 16.41
C VAL A 8 20.10 16.87 17.35
N GLN A 9 21.11 16.55 18.17
CA GLN A 9 21.70 17.52 19.10
C GLN A 9 22.48 18.64 18.41
N SER A 10 23.22 18.33 17.32
CA SER A 10 23.99 19.34 16.57
C SER A 10 23.09 20.40 15.89
N SER A 11 21.90 20.00 15.43
CA SER A 11 20.96 20.91 14.75
C SER A 11 20.25 21.87 15.71
N ILE A 12 19.99 21.45 16.95
CA ILE A 12 19.33 22.28 17.97
C ILE A 12 20.28 23.38 18.48
N MET A 13 21.59 23.08 18.57
CA MET A 13 22.59 24.01 19.10
C MET A 13 22.83 25.22 18.18
N HIS A 14 22.70 25.05 16.86
CA HIS A 14 22.80 26.16 15.88
C HIS A 14 21.59 27.11 15.93
N ILE A 15 20.37 26.59 16.12
CA ILE A 15 19.14 27.39 16.15
C ILE A 15 19.10 28.29 17.40
N VAL A 16 19.58 27.79 18.55
CA VAL A 16 19.64 28.57 19.80
C VAL A 16 20.70 29.69 19.72
N GLY A 17 21.83 29.46 19.04
CA GLY A 17 22.85 30.48 18.81
C GLY A 17 22.40 31.63 17.92
N GLN A 18 21.66 31.32 16.85
CA GLN A 18 21.17 32.31 15.89
C GLN A 18 20.10 33.24 16.48
N ASN A 19 19.24 32.70 17.35
CA ASN A 19 18.22 33.50 18.06
C ASN A 19 18.84 34.48 19.07
N ARG A 20 19.94 34.11 19.74
CA ARG A 20 20.64 35.02 20.67
C ARG A 20 21.24 36.25 19.97
N LEU A 21 21.79 36.09 18.76
CA LEU A 21 22.31 37.21 17.97
C LEU A 21 21.21 38.14 17.44
N LEU A 22 20.04 37.60 17.07
CA LEU A 22 18.92 38.42 16.61
C LEU A 22 18.28 39.24 17.76
N LEU A 23 18.18 38.65 18.95
CA LEU A 23 17.67 39.33 20.15
C LEU A 23 18.59 40.47 20.62
N THR A 24 19.92 40.30 20.56
CA THR A 24 20.87 41.38 20.90
C THR A 24 20.85 42.51 19.86
N ALA A 25 20.72 42.17 18.56
CA ALA A 25 20.63 43.16 17.49
C ALA A 25 19.33 44.00 17.56
N LEU A 26 18.19 43.37 17.88
CA LEU A 26 16.92 44.07 18.11
C LEU A 26 16.98 45.01 19.32
N GLY A 27 17.62 44.59 20.41
CA GLY A 27 17.81 45.42 21.60
C GLY A 27 18.67 46.66 21.35
N LEU A 28 19.79 46.50 20.63
CA LEU A 28 20.68 47.60 20.26
C LEU A 28 20.02 48.61 19.31
N SER A 29 19.24 48.11 18.35
CA SER A 29 18.46 48.96 17.45
C SER A 29 17.41 49.77 18.22
N LEU A 30 16.65 49.15 19.12
CA LEU A 30 15.65 49.85 19.91
C LEU A 30 16.27 50.91 20.85
N ALA A 31 17.39 50.60 21.48
CA ALA A 31 18.15 51.56 22.29
C ALA A 31 18.63 52.77 21.47
N LEU A 32 19.14 52.54 20.25
CA LEU A 32 19.56 53.62 19.35
C LEU A 32 18.39 54.54 18.97
N HIS A 33 17.22 53.99 18.67
CA HIS A 33 16.04 54.78 18.33
C HIS A 33 15.55 55.62 19.51
N ILE A 34 15.62 55.11 20.75
CA ILE A 34 15.27 55.86 21.96
C ILE A 34 16.22 57.04 22.16
N VAL A 35 17.53 56.86 21.92
CA VAL A 35 18.52 57.94 22.02
C VAL A 35 18.27 59.02 20.96
N VAL A 36 17.99 58.64 19.71
CA VAL A 36 17.66 59.60 18.64
C VAL A 36 16.39 60.38 18.96
N MET A 37 15.36 59.71 19.49
CA MET A 37 14.14 60.38 19.96
C MET A 37 14.44 61.35 21.11
N ALA A 38 15.28 60.98 22.09
CA ALA A 38 15.67 61.85 23.18
C ALA A 38 16.41 63.11 22.71
N VAL A 39 17.28 63.00 21.69
CA VAL A 39 17.99 64.13 21.10
C VAL A 39 17.04 65.09 20.36
N LEU A 40 15.99 64.57 19.71
CA LEU A 40 15.00 65.39 19.01
C LEU A 40 14.07 66.19 19.94
N PHE A 41 13.96 65.80 21.21
CA PHE A 41 13.16 66.51 22.22
C PHE A 41 13.93 67.63 22.94
N ILE A 42 15.23 67.82 22.65
CA ILE A 42 15.99 68.97 23.15
C ILE A 42 15.58 70.21 22.36
N ARG A 43 14.53 70.88 22.82
CA ARG A 43 14.05 72.18 22.32
C ARG A 43 15.03 73.28 22.71
N MET A 44 15.56 74.00 21.72
CA MET A 44 16.27 75.28 21.92
C MET A 44 15.30 76.38 22.35
N PRO A 45 15.61 77.19 23.37
CA PRO A 45 14.85 78.40 23.66
C PRO A 45 15.22 79.50 22.65
N ALA A 46 14.21 80.02 21.93
CA ALA A 46 14.36 81.22 21.11
C ALA A 46 14.60 82.42 22.03
N THR A 47 15.83 82.95 21.98
CA THR A 47 16.20 84.23 22.57
C THR A 47 15.47 85.35 21.83
N HIS A 48 14.34 85.81 22.38
CA HIS A 48 13.74 87.07 21.96
C HIS A 48 14.53 88.22 22.59
N THR A 49 15.47 88.77 21.81
CA THR A 49 16.14 90.04 22.12
C THR A 49 15.10 91.16 22.09
N ALA A 50 14.60 91.54 23.26
CA ALA A 50 13.80 92.75 23.42
C ALA A 50 14.71 93.97 23.23
N LEU A 51 14.65 94.60 22.06
CA LEU A 51 15.24 95.93 21.86
C LEU A 51 14.36 96.96 22.56
N ALA A 52 14.92 97.53 23.63
CA ALA A 52 14.44 98.72 24.29
C ALA A 52 14.23 99.85 23.26
N LYS A 53 13.07 100.50 23.28
CA LYS A 53 12.85 101.77 22.58
C LYS A 53 12.62 102.86 23.61
N ALA A 54 13.61 103.75 23.67
CA ALA A 54 13.67 104.91 24.53
C ALA A 54 12.52 105.88 24.29
N SER A 55 11.99 106.37 25.42
CA SER A 55 11.19 107.59 25.56
C SER A 55 11.88 108.78 24.88
N SER A 56 11.15 109.48 24.02
CA SER A 56 11.51 110.79 23.48
C SER A 56 10.22 111.59 23.29
N GLN A 57 10.13 112.71 23.99
CA GLN A 57 8.95 113.56 24.16
C GLN A 57 8.42 114.10 22.81
N LYS A 58 7.12 113.95 22.59
CA LYS A 58 6.40 114.61 21.50
C LYS A 58 6.05 116.04 21.92
N ILE A 59 6.93 116.98 21.59
CA ILE A 59 6.62 118.42 21.61
C ILE A 59 5.88 118.74 20.31
N VAL A 60 4.67 119.28 20.45
CA VAL A 60 3.78 119.68 19.36
C VAL A 60 4.43 120.81 18.56
N LYS A 61 4.96 120.51 17.38
CA LYS A 61 5.27 121.49 16.33
C LYS A 61 4.05 121.60 15.42
N ALA A 62 3.24 122.63 15.63
CA ALA A 62 2.20 123.02 14.67
C ALA A 62 2.88 123.77 13.52
N VAL A 63 3.01 123.12 12.37
CA VAL A 63 3.40 123.74 11.10
C VAL A 63 2.11 124.23 10.45
N ALA A 64 2.09 125.49 9.97
CA ALA A 64 0.96 126.00 9.18
C ALA A 64 0.96 125.29 7.82
N ILE A 65 -0.11 124.54 7.54
CA ILE A 65 -0.23 123.72 6.33
C ILE A 65 -1.07 124.47 5.29
N ASN A 66 -0.59 124.51 4.05
CA ASN A 66 -1.32 125.07 2.91
C ASN A 66 -2.41 124.09 2.46
N GLN A 67 -3.67 124.54 2.41
CA GLN A 67 -4.85 123.71 2.18
C GLN A 67 -4.85 123.01 0.80
N THR A 68 -4.20 123.61 -0.21
CA THR A 68 -4.14 123.07 -1.58
C THR A 68 -3.18 121.87 -1.71
N ASP A 69 -2.04 121.90 -0.99
CA ASP A 69 -1.05 120.81 -1.01
C ASP A 69 -1.58 119.56 -0.28
N VAL A 70 -2.44 119.76 0.72
CA VAL A 70 -3.12 118.67 1.43
C VAL A 70 -4.14 117.98 0.54
N GLU A 71 -4.92 118.72 -0.24
CA GLU A 71 -5.90 118.15 -1.16
C GLU A 71 -5.22 117.33 -2.27
N GLN A 72 -4.09 117.81 -2.83
CA GLN A 72 -3.32 117.04 -3.81
C GLN A 72 -2.72 115.76 -3.21
N GLU A 73 -2.22 115.82 -1.97
CA GLU A 73 -1.66 114.65 -1.30
C GLU A 73 -2.76 113.63 -0.92
N ILE A 74 -3.97 114.08 -0.54
CA ILE A 74 -5.12 113.20 -0.32
C ILE A 74 -5.49 112.45 -1.61
N VAL A 75 -5.53 113.12 -2.77
CA VAL A 75 -5.82 112.47 -4.06
C VAL A 75 -4.72 111.47 -4.42
N ARG A 76 -3.44 111.78 -4.18
CA ARG A 76 -2.31 110.88 -4.42
C ARG A 76 -2.38 109.64 -3.54
N ILE A 77 -2.66 109.81 -2.25
CA ILE A 77 -2.86 108.73 -1.28
C ILE A 77 -4.04 107.86 -1.72
N GLN A 78 -5.16 108.45 -2.12
CA GLN A 78 -6.34 107.71 -2.58
C GLN A 78 -6.06 106.89 -3.85
N GLN A 79 -5.32 107.44 -4.82
CA GLN A 79 -4.91 106.71 -6.02
C GLN A 79 -3.94 105.56 -5.71
N GLN A 80 -3.00 105.77 -4.79
CA GLN A 80 -2.04 104.75 -4.34
C GLN A 80 -2.73 103.63 -3.55
N GLU A 81 -3.68 103.97 -2.68
CA GLU A 81 -4.51 103.01 -1.94
C GLU A 81 -5.36 102.15 -2.90
N GLN A 82 -5.99 102.77 -3.91
CA GLN A 82 -6.73 102.04 -4.94
C GLN A 82 -5.82 101.11 -5.78
N ALA A 83 -4.61 101.57 -6.14
CA ALA A 83 -3.64 100.75 -6.85
C ALA A 83 -3.16 99.56 -6.00
N GLN A 84 -2.85 99.79 -4.73
CA GLN A 84 -2.51 98.72 -3.77
C GLN A 84 -3.67 97.75 -3.55
N GLN A 85 -4.91 98.26 -3.48
CA GLN A 85 -6.09 97.41 -3.35
C GLN A 85 -6.28 96.51 -4.57
N ARG A 86 -6.15 97.05 -5.80
CA ARG A 86 -6.18 96.24 -7.03
C ARG A 86 -5.06 95.18 -7.06
N GLN A 87 -3.85 95.53 -6.62
CA GLN A 87 -2.75 94.56 -6.52
C GLN A 87 -3.04 93.45 -5.52
N ARG A 88 -3.53 93.79 -4.32
CA ARG A 88 -3.94 92.79 -3.31
C ARG A 88 -5.08 91.90 -3.81
N GLU A 89 -6.05 92.46 -4.53
CA GLU A 89 -7.15 91.70 -5.15
C GLU A 89 -6.64 90.72 -6.22
N GLN A 90 -5.71 91.17 -7.09
CA GLN A 90 -5.06 90.30 -8.08
C GLN A 90 -4.23 89.19 -7.42
N GLU A 91 -3.42 89.52 -6.41
CA GLU A 91 -2.62 88.56 -5.66
C GLU A 91 -3.52 87.52 -4.95
N MET A 92 -4.60 87.97 -4.31
CA MET A 92 -5.58 87.09 -3.70
C MET A 92 -6.31 86.22 -4.73
N ALA A 93 -6.59 86.74 -5.93
CA ALA A 93 -7.19 85.96 -7.02
C ALA A 93 -6.23 84.88 -7.53
N HIS A 94 -4.95 85.22 -7.75
CA HIS A 94 -3.91 84.25 -8.11
C HIS A 94 -3.72 83.19 -7.02
N TYR A 95 -3.68 83.61 -5.75
CA TYR A 95 -3.59 82.69 -4.61
C TYR A 95 -4.79 81.75 -4.54
N ARG A 96 -6.02 82.27 -4.70
CA ARG A 96 -7.24 81.45 -4.75
C ARG A 96 -7.20 80.45 -5.91
N GLN A 97 -6.74 80.86 -7.09
CA GLN A 97 -6.59 79.96 -8.24
C GLN A 97 -5.53 78.88 -8.00
N ALA A 98 -4.38 79.23 -7.41
CA ALA A 98 -3.33 78.28 -7.06
C ALA A 98 -3.81 77.24 -6.02
N VAL A 99 -4.54 77.67 -5.00
CA VAL A 99 -5.15 76.78 -4.00
C VAL A 99 -6.20 75.87 -4.64
N ALA A 100 -7.08 76.40 -5.50
CA ALA A 100 -8.08 75.61 -6.21
C ALA A 100 -7.43 74.53 -7.10
N ASN A 101 -6.38 74.89 -7.86
CA ASN A 101 -5.63 73.96 -8.68
C ASN A 101 -4.92 72.88 -7.85
N ALA A 102 -4.29 73.26 -6.73
CA ALA A 102 -3.65 72.32 -5.81
C ALA A 102 -4.66 71.34 -5.18
N GLN A 103 -5.84 71.83 -4.79
CA GLN A 103 -6.93 71.00 -4.29
C GLN A 103 -7.46 70.03 -5.35
N GLN A 104 -7.65 70.52 -6.59
CA GLN A 104 -8.07 69.68 -7.72
C GLN A 104 -7.02 68.60 -8.04
N HIS A 105 -5.73 68.96 -8.04
CA HIS A 105 -4.66 68.00 -8.25
C HIS A 105 -4.63 66.92 -7.16
N LYS A 106 -4.75 67.33 -5.88
CA LYS A 106 -4.84 66.39 -4.76
C LYS A 106 -6.05 65.46 -4.87
N ALA A 107 -7.21 65.99 -5.23
CA ALA A 107 -8.43 65.19 -5.42
C ALA A 107 -8.28 64.17 -6.57
N ASN A 108 -7.66 64.57 -7.68
CA ASN A 108 -7.39 63.68 -8.80
C ASN A 108 -6.39 62.57 -8.44
N MET A 109 -5.32 62.90 -7.71
CA MET A 109 -4.36 61.90 -7.21
C MET A 109 -5.01 60.92 -6.24
N GLN A 110 -5.85 61.40 -5.31
CA GLN A 110 -6.62 60.53 -4.40
C GLN A 110 -7.57 59.60 -5.15
N LYS A 111 -8.29 60.10 -6.17
CA LYS A 111 -9.13 59.27 -7.05
C LYS A 111 -8.29 58.20 -7.76
N LYS A 112 -7.11 58.56 -8.29
CA LYS A 112 -6.24 57.60 -8.98
C LYS A 112 -5.70 56.51 -8.04
N ILE A 113 -5.31 56.88 -6.82
CA ILE A 113 -4.87 55.93 -5.80
C ILE A 113 -6.02 54.99 -5.41
N ALA A 114 -7.24 55.51 -5.23
CA ALA A 114 -8.41 54.69 -4.93
C ALA A 114 -8.73 53.71 -6.07
N GLU A 115 -8.64 54.16 -7.32
CA GLU A 115 -8.83 53.31 -8.50
C GLU A 115 -7.78 52.19 -8.59
N LEU A 116 -6.48 52.53 -8.45
CA LEU A 116 -5.40 51.55 -8.46
C LEU A 116 -5.54 50.52 -7.33
N ASN A 117 -5.90 50.97 -6.12
CA ASN A 117 -6.15 50.07 -5.00
C ASN A 117 -7.36 49.15 -5.25
N HIS A 118 -8.41 49.64 -5.91
CA HIS A 118 -9.55 48.81 -6.28
C HIS A 118 -9.17 47.78 -7.36
N GLN A 119 -8.41 48.19 -8.38
CA GLN A 119 -7.90 47.31 -9.43
C GLN A 119 -6.98 46.23 -8.85
N GLN A 120 -6.06 46.59 -7.95
CA GLN A 120 -5.17 45.65 -7.29
C GLN A 120 -5.95 44.62 -6.46
N LYS A 121 -6.91 45.07 -5.63
CA LYS A 121 -7.78 44.17 -4.85
C LYS A 121 -8.59 43.23 -5.74
N ALA A 122 -9.12 43.73 -6.86
CA ALA A 122 -9.85 42.90 -7.82
C ALA A 122 -8.95 41.87 -8.51
N MET A 123 -7.72 42.23 -8.85
CA MET A 123 -6.73 41.33 -9.42
C MET A 123 -6.29 40.26 -8.41
N ASP A 124 -5.98 40.64 -7.17
CA ASP A 124 -5.61 39.72 -6.10
C ASP A 124 -6.74 38.74 -5.77
N ALA A 125 -7.99 39.22 -5.78
CA ALA A 125 -9.17 38.36 -5.60
C ALA A 125 -9.30 37.34 -6.75
N LYS A 126 -9.10 37.76 -8.01
CA LYS A 126 -9.11 36.86 -9.18
C LYS A 126 -7.98 35.83 -9.12
N ILE A 127 -6.76 36.24 -8.76
CA ILE A 127 -5.61 35.34 -8.60
C ILE A 127 -5.87 34.32 -7.49
N SER A 128 -6.38 34.77 -6.34
CA SER A 128 -6.74 33.90 -5.21
C SER A 128 -7.83 32.89 -5.60
N GLN A 129 -8.86 33.33 -6.32
CA GLN A 129 -9.92 32.44 -6.81
C GLN A 129 -9.38 31.42 -7.82
N ALA A 130 -8.56 31.86 -8.78
CA ALA A 130 -7.93 30.98 -9.76
C ALA A 130 -7.02 29.95 -9.09
N LYS A 131 -6.24 30.35 -8.08
CA LYS A 131 -5.39 29.44 -7.31
C LYS A 131 -6.21 28.41 -6.54
N ARG A 132 -7.30 28.81 -5.87
CA ARG A 132 -8.20 27.89 -5.16
C ARG A 132 -8.84 26.89 -6.12
N LEU A 133 -9.29 27.34 -7.28
CA LEU A 133 -9.89 26.46 -8.30
C LEU A 133 -8.85 25.47 -8.85
N ALA A 134 -7.64 25.93 -9.17
CA ALA A 134 -6.55 25.07 -9.63
C ALA A 134 -6.15 24.02 -8.56
N GLU A 135 -6.08 24.42 -7.29
CA GLU A 135 -5.78 23.51 -6.18
C GLU A 135 -6.88 22.46 -5.97
N GLN A 136 -8.16 22.86 -6.06
CA GLN A 136 -9.30 21.94 -6.01
C GLN A 136 -9.27 20.95 -7.19
N GLN A 137 -9.06 21.43 -8.40
CA GLN A 137 -8.94 20.58 -9.58
C GLN A 137 -7.76 19.60 -9.48
N ALA A 138 -6.61 20.05 -8.96
CA ALA A 138 -5.46 19.18 -8.73
C ALA A 138 -5.75 18.11 -7.66
N LYS A 139 -6.42 18.47 -6.56
CA LYS A 139 -6.85 17.52 -5.52
C LYS A 139 -7.85 16.50 -6.05
N ASP A 140 -8.83 16.93 -6.82
CA ASP A 140 -9.83 16.05 -7.43
C ASP A 140 -9.21 15.11 -8.47
N ALA A 141 -8.26 15.62 -9.28
CA ALA A 141 -7.53 14.80 -10.24
C ALA A 141 -6.66 13.76 -9.54
N ALA A 142 -5.94 14.14 -8.48
CA ALA A 142 -5.14 13.22 -7.67
C ALA A 142 -6.01 12.15 -6.99
N LEU A 143 -7.16 12.53 -6.42
CA LEU A 143 -8.09 11.59 -5.80
C LEU A 143 -8.68 10.60 -6.82
N LYS A 144 -9.04 11.09 -8.02
CA LYS A 144 -9.50 10.22 -9.13
C LYS A 144 -8.40 9.25 -9.57
N GLN A 145 -7.17 9.72 -9.74
CA GLN A 145 -6.03 8.87 -10.08
C GLN A 145 -5.77 7.81 -9.01
N GLN A 146 -5.82 8.18 -7.74
CA GLN A 146 -5.65 7.24 -6.62
C GLN A 146 -6.74 6.17 -6.62
N LYS A 147 -8.01 6.56 -6.79
CA LYS A 147 -9.14 5.61 -6.88
C LYS A 147 -8.99 4.66 -8.07
N VAL A 148 -8.61 5.15 -9.24
CA VAL A 148 -8.38 4.31 -10.43
C VAL A 148 -7.21 3.35 -10.20
N ALA A 149 -6.10 3.82 -9.62
CA ALA A 149 -4.96 2.96 -9.30
C ALA A 149 -5.32 1.88 -8.27
N GLU A 150 -6.10 2.23 -7.24
CA GLU A 150 -6.58 1.28 -6.23
C GLU A 150 -7.53 0.23 -6.83
N LEU A 151 -8.48 0.66 -7.66
CA LEU A 151 -9.38 -0.26 -8.37
C LEU A 151 -8.61 -1.21 -9.28
N LYS A 152 -7.66 -0.71 -10.07
CA LYS A 152 -6.81 -1.53 -10.93
C LYS A 152 -5.98 -2.54 -10.13
N LYS A 153 -5.44 -2.13 -8.98
CA LYS A 153 -4.71 -3.03 -8.07
C LYS A 153 -5.62 -4.11 -7.50
N LYS A 154 -6.84 -3.75 -7.05
CA LYS A 154 -7.83 -4.72 -6.55
C LYS A 154 -8.28 -5.70 -7.63
N GLU A 155 -8.49 -5.22 -8.86
CA GLU A 155 -8.85 -6.06 -9.99
C GLU A 155 -7.73 -7.03 -10.35
N GLN A 156 -6.47 -6.56 -10.43
CA GLN A 156 -5.32 -7.44 -10.66
C GLN A 156 -5.15 -8.49 -9.56
N GLN A 157 -5.32 -8.11 -8.29
CA GLN A 157 -5.26 -9.06 -7.18
C GLN A 157 -6.39 -10.10 -7.24
N LEU A 158 -7.60 -9.69 -7.63
CA LEU A 158 -8.73 -10.61 -7.80
C LEU A 158 -8.47 -11.58 -8.96
N GLN A 159 -8.00 -11.09 -10.11
CA GLN A 159 -7.63 -11.92 -11.26
C GLN A 159 -6.54 -12.94 -10.90
N GLN A 160 -5.49 -12.51 -10.18
CA GLN A 160 -4.44 -13.42 -9.70
C GLN A 160 -4.98 -14.49 -8.77
N ARG A 161 -5.84 -14.13 -7.81
CA ARG A 161 -6.49 -15.10 -6.89
C ARG A 161 -7.39 -16.09 -7.63
N ILE A 162 -8.13 -15.65 -8.64
CA ILE A 162 -8.97 -16.52 -9.47
C ILE A 162 -8.10 -17.48 -10.28
N ALA A 163 -7.03 -16.97 -10.92
CA ALA A 163 -6.10 -17.79 -11.70
C ALA A 163 -5.40 -18.85 -10.82
N GLU A 164 -4.95 -18.46 -9.62
CA GLU A 164 -4.32 -19.37 -8.66
C GLU A 164 -5.29 -20.44 -8.17
N ARG A 165 -6.53 -20.07 -7.80
CA ARG A 165 -7.56 -21.04 -7.41
C ARG A 165 -7.86 -22.03 -8.53
N LYS A 166 -8.00 -21.55 -9.77
CA LYS A 166 -8.25 -22.41 -10.93
C LYS A 166 -7.09 -23.37 -11.17
N LYS A 167 -5.84 -22.91 -11.03
CA LYS A 167 -4.65 -23.76 -11.15
C LYS A 167 -4.62 -24.84 -10.05
N GLN A 168 -4.86 -24.46 -8.80
CA GLN A 168 -4.92 -25.40 -7.67
C GLN A 168 -6.05 -26.43 -7.83
N GLU A 169 -7.21 -26.01 -8.33
CA GLU A 169 -8.33 -26.92 -8.61
C GLU A 169 -8.01 -27.89 -9.74
N GLN A 170 -7.39 -27.42 -10.82
CA GLN A 170 -6.91 -28.28 -11.90
C GLN A 170 -5.84 -29.28 -11.42
N GLU A 171 -4.88 -28.84 -10.61
CA GLU A 171 -3.85 -29.72 -10.04
C GLU A 171 -4.47 -30.79 -9.13
N LYS A 172 -5.46 -30.42 -8.29
CA LYS A 172 -6.19 -31.38 -7.45
C LYS A 172 -7.00 -32.38 -8.29
N LEU A 173 -7.68 -31.91 -9.33
CA LEU A 173 -8.44 -32.78 -10.23
C LEU A 173 -7.54 -33.77 -10.98
N GLU A 174 -6.39 -33.29 -11.50
CA GLU A 174 -5.38 -34.12 -12.15
C GLU A 174 -4.77 -35.15 -11.20
N MET A 175 -4.45 -34.75 -9.96
CA MET A 175 -3.94 -35.66 -8.94
C MET A 175 -4.99 -36.72 -8.57
N ALA A 176 -6.25 -36.33 -8.39
CA ALA A 176 -7.34 -37.25 -8.12
C ALA A 176 -7.55 -38.24 -9.28
N ARG A 177 -7.49 -37.77 -10.54
CA ARG A 177 -7.59 -38.61 -11.73
C ARG A 177 -6.44 -39.61 -11.83
N LYS A 178 -5.20 -39.18 -11.56
CA LYS A 178 -4.03 -40.07 -11.54
C LYS A 178 -4.14 -41.12 -10.44
N LEU A 179 -4.57 -40.74 -9.24
CA LEU A 179 -4.76 -41.68 -8.13
C LEU A 179 -5.87 -42.69 -8.44
N ALA A 180 -6.99 -42.25 -9.02
CA ALA A 180 -8.07 -43.13 -9.44
C ALA A 180 -7.62 -44.11 -10.53
N ALA A 181 -6.88 -43.64 -11.53
CA ALA A 181 -6.31 -44.49 -12.58
C ALA A 181 -5.30 -45.51 -12.03
N GLN A 182 -4.43 -45.11 -11.11
CA GLN A 182 -3.49 -46.03 -10.45
C GLN A 182 -4.21 -47.09 -9.62
N LYS A 183 -5.26 -46.72 -8.88
CA LYS A 183 -6.07 -47.68 -8.11
C LYS A 183 -6.80 -48.66 -9.02
N ALA A 184 -7.39 -48.18 -10.12
CA ALA A 184 -8.06 -49.04 -11.09
C ALA A 184 -7.08 -50.03 -11.73
N LEU A 185 -5.89 -49.57 -12.13
CA LEU A 185 -4.85 -50.44 -12.69
C LEU A 185 -4.35 -51.48 -11.67
N ALA A 186 -4.12 -51.06 -10.42
CA ALA A 186 -3.69 -51.97 -9.35
C ALA A 186 -4.74 -53.05 -9.07
N GLU A 187 -6.03 -52.70 -9.08
CA GLU A 187 -7.12 -53.67 -8.91
C GLU A 187 -7.21 -54.63 -10.09
N GLN A 188 -7.06 -54.14 -11.33
CA GLN A 188 -7.04 -54.99 -12.53
C GLN A 188 -5.88 -56.00 -12.48
N LEU A 189 -4.67 -55.55 -12.13
CA LEU A 189 -3.50 -56.44 -12.00
C LEU A 189 -3.69 -57.48 -10.90
N LYS A 190 -4.29 -57.08 -9.77
CA LYS A 190 -4.58 -58.00 -8.67
C LYS A 190 -5.63 -59.05 -9.07
N SER A 191 -6.71 -58.64 -9.73
CA SER A 191 -7.74 -59.56 -10.22
C SER A 191 -7.18 -60.54 -11.25
N GLU A 192 -6.35 -60.05 -12.19
CA GLU A 192 -5.71 -60.90 -13.19
C GLU A 192 -4.76 -61.90 -12.55
N GLN A 193 -3.94 -61.45 -11.60
CA GLN A 193 -3.03 -62.34 -10.87
C GLN A 193 -3.80 -63.43 -10.12
N GLN A 194 -4.90 -63.07 -9.43
CA GLN A 194 -5.75 -64.03 -8.72
C GLN A 194 -6.42 -65.03 -9.67
N HIS A 195 -6.83 -64.57 -10.85
CA HIS A 195 -7.38 -65.44 -11.88
C HIS A 195 -6.33 -66.43 -12.37
N LEU A 196 -5.12 -65.96 -12.72
CA LEU A 196 -4.01 -66.81 -13.15
C LEU A 196 -3.59 -67.83 -12.09
N THR A 197 -3.50 -67.43 -10.82
CA THR A 197 -3.20 -68.37 -9.74
C THR A 197 -4.30 -69.41 -9.58
N SER A 198 -5.57 -69.01 -9.63
CA SER A 198 -6.69 -69.96 -9.54
C SER A 198 -6.70 -70.95 -10.70
N VAL A 199 -6.39 -70.50 -11.92
CA VAL A 199 -6.27 -71.38 -13.10
C VAL A 199 -5.11 -72.36 -12.93
N ALA A 200 -3.94 -71.89 -12.49
CA ALA A 200 -2.78 -72.74 -12.25
C ALA A 200 -3.03 -73.78 -11.15
N GLU A 201 -3.66 -73.37 -10.04
CA GLU A 201 -4.05 -74.27 -8.95
C GLU A 201 -5.04 -75.33 -9.40
N LYS A 202 -6.05 -74.95 -10.19
CA LYS A 202 -7.02 -75.90 -10.76
C LYS A 202 -6.36 -76.88 -11.72
N ALA A 203 -5.44 -76.42 -12.57
CA ALA A 203 -4.69 -77.29 -13.48
C ALA A 203 -3.86 -78.31 -12.70
N ALA A 204 -3.08 -77.87 -11.70
CA ALA A 204 -2.30 -78.75 -10.84
C ALA A 204 -3.18 -79.75 -10.07
N ALA A 205 -4.31 -79.29 -9.51
CA ALA A 205 -5.25 -80.17 -8.81
C ALA A 205 -5.86 -81.24 -9.74
N ASN A 206 -6.17 -80.88 -10.99
CA ASN A 206 -6.68 -81.81 -12.00
C ASN A 206 -5.63 -82.85 -12.39
N GLU A 207 -4.35 -82.46 -12.53
CA GLU A 207 -3.26 -83.39 -12.80
C GLU A 207 -3.04 -84.37 -11.65
N ILE A 208 -3.05 -83.88 -10.41
CA ILE A 208 -2.97 -84.72 -9.20
C ILE A 208 -4.15 -85.69 -9.14
N ALA A 209 -5.37 -85.22 -9.41
CA ALA A 209 -6.56 -86.07 -9.42
C ALA A 209 -6.49 -87.15 -10.51
N ALA A 210 -6.01 -86.79 -11.71
CA ALA A 210 -5.81 -87.73 -12.81
C ALA A 210 -4.74 -88.77 -12.47
N CYS A 211 -3.60 -88.35 -11.89
CA CYS A 211 -2.55 -89.25 -11.43
C CYS A 211 -3.07 -90.21 -10.35
N LYS A 212 -3.74 -89.68 -9.33
CA LYS A 212 -4.38 -90.49 -8.28
C LYS A 212 -5.33 -91.54 -8.85
N ALA A 213 -6.17 -91.16 -9.82
CA ALA A 213 -7.09 -92.09 -10.47
C ALA A 213 -6.34 -93.22 -11.21
N ARG A 214 -5.24 -92.91 -11.92
CA ARG A 214 -4.41 -93.91 -12.60
C ARG A 214 -3.71 -94.85 -11.60
N ILE A 215 -3.21 -94.32 -10.49
CA ILE A 215 -2.59 -95.10 -9.42
C ILE A 215 -3.61 -96.07 -8.81
N VAL A 216 -4.80 -95.57 -8.43
CA VAL A 216 -5.88 -96.40 -7.87
C VAL A 216 -6.29 -97.49 -8.86
N ALA A 217 -6.42 -97.16 -10.15
CA ALA A 217 -6.72 -98.15 -11.18
C ALA A 217 -5.61 -99.19 -11.34
N ALA A 218 -4.33 -98.80 -11.28
CA ALA A 218 -3.20 -99.72 -11.36
C ALA A 218 -3.15 -100.69 -10.16
N ILE A 219 -3.33 -100.17 -8.95
CA ILE A 219 -3.42 -100.99 -7.73
C ILE A 219 -4.63 -101.93 -7.82
N GLY A 220 -5.79 -101.42 -8.23
CA GLY A 220 -7.02 -102.19 -8.36
C GLY A 220 -6.91 -103.37 -9.32
N ARG A 221 -6.21 -103.22 -10.45
CA ARG A 221 -5.93 -104.33 -11.39
C ARG A 221 -5.09 -105.45 -10.77
N SER A 222 -4.22 -105.11 -9.82
CA SER A 222 -3.35 -106.06 -9.12
C SER A 222 -3.94 -106.60 -7.81
N TRP A 223 -5.09 -106.08 -7.39
CA TRP A 223 -5.66 -106.37 -6.07
C TRP A 223 -6.56 -107.61 -6.08
N ILE A 224 -6.24 -108.57 -5.23
CA ILE A 224 -7.03 -109.81 -5.05
C ILE A 224 -7.84 -109.69 -3.76
N VAL A 225 -9.10 -109.28 -3.86
CA VAL A 225 -9.98 -109.12 -2.70
C VAL A 225 -10.42 -110.49 -2.15
N PRO A 226 -10.17 -110.81 -0.87
CA PRO A 226 -10.61 -112.07 -0.28
C PRO A 226 -12.14 -112.22 -0.26
N LYS A 227 -12.66 -113.42 -0.53
CA LYS A 227 -14.13 -113.68 -0.68
C LYS A 227 -14.98 -113.39 0.57
N LYS A 228 -14.39 -113.34 1.77
CA LYS A 228 -15.07 -113.12 3.06
C LYS A 228 -14.86 -111.71 3.63
N THR A 229 -14.36 -110.78 2.82
CA THR A 229 -14.11 -109.41 3.28
C THR A 229 -15.41 -108.61 3.35
N ASP A 230 -15.59 -107.91 4.47
CA ASP A 230 -16.63 -106.91 4.67
C ASP A 230 -16.34 -105.68 3.78
N LYS A 231 -17.35 -105.24 3.03
CA LYS A 231 -17.22 -104.12 2.08
C LYS A 231 -17.06 -102.76 2.76
N ASP A 232 -17.44 -102.66 4.03
CA ASP A 232 -17.33 -101.41 4.79
C ASP A 232 -15.96 -101.25 5.47
N LYS A 233 -15.10 -102.27 5.38
CA LYS A 233 -13.73 -102.21 5.92
C LYS A 233 -12.78 -101.50 4.96
N SER A 234 -12.00 -100.56 5.51
CA SER A 234 -10.99 -99.81 4.76
C SER A 234 -9.69 -99.71 5.55
N CYS A 235 -8.55 -99.73 4.85
CA CYS A 235 -7.24 -99.44 5.42
C CYS A 235 -6.60 -98.25 4.71
N GLN A 236 -5.70 -97.55 5.41
CA GLN A 236 -4.94 -96.44 4.86
C GLN A 236 -3.48 -96.83 4.76
N LEU A 237 -2.91 -96.69 3.56
CA LEU A 237 -1.52 -97.02 3.27
C LEU A 237 -0.76 -95.75 2.86
N LEU A 238 0.43 -95.56 3.41
CA LEU A 238 1.42 -94.59 2.96
C LEU A 238 2.32 -95.28 1.94
N ILE A 239 2.35 -94.75 0.72
CA ILE A 239 3.17 -95.29 -0.38
C ILE A 239 4.27 -94.28 -0.66
N GLN A 240 5.53 -94.74 -0.63
CA GLN A 240 6.68 -93.93 -1.03
C GLN A 240 7.10 -94.35 -2.44
N LEU A 241 7.10 -93.40 -3.36
CA LEU A 241 7.47 -93.61 -4.76
C LEU A 241 8.85 -93.02 -5.02
N GLY A 242 9.66 -93.76 -5.78
CA GLY A 242 10.91 -93.29 -6.35
C GLY A 242 10.70 -92.66 -7.72
N PRO A 243 11.75 -92.05 -8.30
CA PRO A 243 11.73 -91.58 -9.68
C PRO A 243 11.26 -92.68 -10.65
N GLY A 244 10.38 -92.34 -11.59
CA GLY A 244 9.79 -93.30 -12.53
C GLY A 244 8.66 -94.17 -11.96
N GLY A 245 8.15 -93.84 -10.76
CA GLY A 245 6.96 -94.50 -10.20
C GLY A 245 7.23 -95.82 -9.48
N VAL A 246 8.49 -96.19 -9.27
CA VAL A 246 8.88 -97.40 -8.54
C VAL A 246 8.44 -97.30 -7.08
N VAL A 247 7.79 -98.34 -6.55
CA VAL A 247 7.39 -98.39 -5.14
C VAL A 247 8.63 -98.69 -4.29
N LEU A 248 9.03 -97.74 -3.46
CA LEU A 248 10.17 -97.86 -2.54
C LEU A 248 9.76 -98.45 -1.20
N ASP A 249 8.63 -98.01 -0.66
CA ASP A 249 8.14 -98.44 0.64
C ASP A 249 6.61 -98.32 0.73
N VAL A 250 5.99 -99.18 1.53
CA VAL A 250 4.55 -99.20 1.78
C VAL A 250 4.30 -99.45 3.27
N LYS A 251 3.70 -98.47 3.96
CA LYS A 251 3.37 -98.58 5.39
C LYS A 251 1.88 -98.49 5.63
N THR A 252 1.37 -99.28 6.56
CA THR A 252 -0.02 -99.15 7.01
C THR A 252 -0.13 -98.02 8.02
N ILE A 253 -0.88 -96.97 7.69
CA ILE A 253 -1.22 -95.87 8.60
C ILE A 253 -2.41 -96.28 9.50
N LYS A 254 -3.43 -96.90 8.90
CA LYS A 254 -4.64 -97.35 9.59
C LYS A 254 -5.03 -98.73 9.09
N SER A 255 -5.04 -99.72 9.99
CA SER A 255 -5.50 -101.09 9.69
C SER A 255 -7.03 -101.12 9.51
N SER A 256 -7.51 -102.04 8.67
CA SER A 256 -8.95 -102.32 8.50
C SER A 256 -9.54 -103.19 9.62
N GLY A 257 -8.70 -103.73 10.51
CA GLY A 257 -9.09 -104.75 11.49
C GLY A 257 -9.21 -106.16 10.88
N ASP A 258 -8.84 -106.33 9.61
CA ASP A 258 -8.67 -107.63 8.94
C ASP A 258 -7.26 -107.73 8.35
N ALA A 259 -6.42 -108.54 8.98
CA ALA A 259 -5.03 -108.70 8.58
C ALA A 259 -4.87 -109.33 7.18
N VAL A 260 -5.83 -110.14 6.73
CA VAL A 260 -5.81 -110.76 5.40
C VAL A 260 -6.12 -109.70 4.34
N LEU A 261 -7.09 -108.83 4.62
CA LEU A 261 -7.42 -107.71 3.75
C LEU A 261 -6.25 -106.72 3.65
N ASP A 262 -5.68 -106.32 4.78
CA ASP A 262 -4.56 -105.38 4.84
C ASP A 262 -3.33 -105.91 4.10
N ARG A 263 -3.01 -107.20 4.27
CA ARG A 263 -1.90 -107.85 3.56
C ARG A 263 -2.16 -107.96 2.06
N SER A 264 -3.40 -108.23 1.66
CA SER A 264 -3.78 -108.26 0.24
C SER A 264 -3.61 -106.88 -0.41
N ALA A 265 -4.07 -105.81 0.26
CA ALA A 265 -3.91 -104.44 -0.22
C ALA A 265 -2.44 -104.03 -0.34
N LEU A 266 -1.62 -104.33 0.67
CA LEU A 266 -0.16 -104.06 0.63
C LEU A 266 0.51 -104.80 -0.53
N THR A 267 0.17 -106.07 -0.74
CA THR A 267 0.70 -106.87 -1.86
C THR A 267 0.29 -106.29 -3.22
N ALA A 268 -0.95 -105.79 -3.34
CA ALA A 268 -1.45 -105.18 -4.57
C ALA A 268 -0.66 -103.91 -4.93
N VAL A 269 -0.33 -103.08 -3.93
CA VAL A 269 0.50 -101.88 -4.12
C VAL A 269 1.89 -102.26 -4.64
N ILE A 270 2.56 -103.22 -4.00
CA ILE A 270 3.91 -103.65 -4.42
C ILE A 270 3.89 -104.24 -5.84
N LYS A 271 2.88 -105.07 -6.16
CA LYS A 271 2.73 -105.68 -7.50
C LYS A 271 2.38 -104.68 -8.59
N ALA A 272 1.77 -103.56 -8.25
CA ALA A 272 1.43 -102.50 -9.21
C ALA A 272 2.64 -101.60 -9.57
N SER A 273 3.82 -101.84 -8.98
CA SER A 273 5.05 -101.13 -9.33
C SER A 273 5.53 -101.48 -10.75
N PRO A 274 5.99 -100.50 -11.56
CA PRO A 274 5.96 -99.07 -11.31
C PRO A 274 4.56 -98.47 -11.49
N LEU A 275 4.19 -97.58 -10.58
CA LEU A 275 2.95 -96.82 -10.68
C LEU A 275 3.09 -95.69 -11.73
N PRO A 276 2.00 -95.35 -12.44
CA PRO A 276 2.01 -94.34 -13.50
C PRO A 276 2.12 -92.90 -12.98
#